data_AF-A0A950YJ09-F1
#
_entry.id   AF-A0A950YJ09-F1
#
_cell.length_a   1.000
_cell.length_b   1.000
_cell.length_c   1.000
_cell.angle_alpha   90.00
_cell.angle_beta   90.00
_cell.angle_gamma   90.00
#
_symmetry.space_group_name_H-M   'P 1'
#
loop_
_entity.id
_entity.type
_entity.pdbx_description
1 polymer ?
#
loop_
_entity_poly.entity_id
_entity_poly.type
_entity_poly.pdbx_seq_one_letter_code
_entity_poly.pdbx_strand_id
1 'polypeptide(L)'
;MKRKACVLATAAVVVTLAAGGALVTSGARHQAVAAERQPVNSASVERRTLSAMVSEAGILTYRARPDGSPYSVINQAQGTYTELPAPGQMISQGRVLYRVNDSPVVLLRGSTPAYRTLSAGASGHDVAELNADLVALGYATWAQLNPTSASFGSTTTTAVEKLQAAVGATQTGTLTLGQAVFEPTAVRVTTVIPQPG
;
A
#
# COMPACT_ATOMS: atom_id res chain seq x y z
N MET A 1 -24.79 -8.93 -62.20
CA MET A 1 -24.81 -10.41 -62.11
C MET A 1 -25.23 -10.78 -60.68
N LYS A 2 -26.48 -11.26 -60.47
CA LYS A 2 -26.90 -12.64 -60.04
C LYS A 2 -26.64 -12.92 -58.53
N ARG A 3 -27.56 -13.39 -57.66
CA ARG A 3 -28.90 -14.07 -57.68
C ARG A 3 -29.49 -14.03 -56.22
N LYS A 4 -30.76 -13.65 -55.95
CA LYS A 4 -32.08 -14.38 -55.89
C LYS A 4 -32.45 -15.06 -54.53
N ALA A 5 -33.76 -15.05 -54.22
CA ALA A 5 -34.51 -15.25 -52.95
C ALA A 5 -35.04 -16.68 -52.64
N CYS A 6 -35.65 -16.92 -51.44
CA CYS A 6 -36.94 -17.61 -51.09
C CYS A 6 -36.99 -18.06 -49.58
N VAL A 7 -37.84 -17.57 -48.65
CA VAL A 7 -39.19 -17.97 -48.10
C VAL A 7 -39.36 -19.35 -47.39
N LEU A 8 -40.02 -19.35 -46.20
CA LEU A 8 -41.06 -20.27 -45.58
C LEU A 8 -40.94 -20.20 -44.02
N ALA A 9 -41.90 -19.83 -43.13
CA ALA A 9 -43.33 -20.13 -42.85
C ALA A 9 -43.61 -21.41 -42.02
N THR A 10 -44.14 -21.28 -40.78
CA THR A 10 -45.25 -22.11 -40.19
C THR A 10 -45.70 -21.62 -38.80
N ALA A 11 -47.02 -21.68 -38.58
CA ALA A 11 -47.79 -21.26 -37.41
C ALA A 11 -48.51 -22.45 -36.73
N ALA A 12 -49.03 -22.28 -35.51
CA ALA A 12 -50.01 -23.19 -34.90
C ALA A 12 -51.06 -22.42 -34.08
N VAL A 13 -52.34 -22.77 -34.28
CA VAL A 13 -53.57 -22.16 -33.74
C VAL A 13 -54.32 -23.23 -32.93
N VAL A 14 -54.96 -22.86 -31.81
CA VAL A 14 -56.13 -23.57 -31.25
C VAL A 14 -57.11 -22.56 -30.63
N VAL A 15 -58.39 -22.65 -31.00
CA VAL A 15 -59.55 -21.87 -30.47
C VAL A 15 -60.66 -22.86 -30.09
N THR A 16 -61.37 -22.63 -28.98
CA THR A 16 -62.79 -23.04 -28.81
C THR A 16 -63.54 -22.09 -27.85
N LEU A 17 -64.82 -21.83 -28.17
CA LEU A 17 -65.80 -20.90 -27.56
C LEU A 17 -66.98 -21.70 -26.96
N ALA A 18 -67.64 -21.16 -25.92
CA ALA A 18 -69.06 -21.46 -25.61
C ALA A 18 -69.71 -20.31 -24.80
N ALA A 19 -70.96 -19.96 -25.14
CA ALA A 19 -71.77 -18.89 -24.53
C ALA A 19 -73.26 -19.30 -24.40
N GLY A 20 -74.01 -18.64 -23.48
CA GLY A 20 -75.48 -18.56 -23.40
C GLY A 20 -75.99 -18.63 -21.94
N GLY A 21 -76.98 -17.90 -21.39
CA GLY A 21 -77.97 -16.84 -21.76
C GLY A 21 -78.90 -16.68 -20.52
N ALA A 22 -79.50 -15.54 -20.13
CA ALA A 22 -80.75 -14.97 -20.70
C ALA A 22 -81.21 -13.64 -20.03
N LEU A 23 -81.91 -12.85 -20.86
CA LEU A 23 -82.80 -11.66 -20.77
C LEU A 23 -83.04 -10.86 -19.46
N VAL A 24 -82.86 -9.52 -19.44
CA VAL A 24 -83.63 -8.32 -19.93
C VAL A 24 -84.80 -7.86 -19.03
N THR A 25 -84.72 -6.60 -18.58
CA THR A 25 -85.70 -5.47 -18.68
C THR A 25 -85.71 -4.63 -17.38
N SER A 26 -85.33 -3.34 -17.49
CA SER A 26 -86.19 -2.14 -17.52
C SER A 26 -86.42 -1.49 -16.16
N GLY A 27 -86.17 -0.17 -16.06
CA GLY A 27 -86.61 0.65 -14.93
C GLY A 27 -85.74 1.88 -14.70
N ALA A 28 -86.21 3.05 -15.17
CA ALA A 28 -85.57 4.34 -14.98
C ALA A 28 -85.43 4.73 -13.50
N ARG A 29 -84.27 5.26 -13.10
CA ARG A 29 -84.06 5.93 -11.80
C ARG A 29 -83.23 7.20 -11.93
N HIS A 30 -83.72 8.22 -11.23
CA HIS A 30 -83.10 9.52 -11.04
C HIS A 30 -81.74 9.41 -10.34
N GLN A 31 -80.90 10.38 -10.70
CA GLN A 31 -79.47 10.50 -10.47
C GLN A 31 -79.06 10.54 -8.99
N ALA A 32 -78.00 9.81 -8.66
CA ALA A 32 -77.10 10.14 -7.57
C ALA A 32 -75.87 10.79 -8.20
N VAL A 33 -75.59 12.06 -7.87
CA VAL A 33 -74.34 12.73 -8.27
C VAL A 33 -73.21 12.06 -7.51
N ALA A 34 -72.39 11.28 -8.22
CA ALA A 34 -71.17 10.72 -7.68
C ALA A 34 -70.18 11.86 -7.43
N ALA A 35 -69.86 12.12 -6.17
CA ALA A 35 -68.71 12.97 -5.84
C ALA A 35 -67.45 12.30 -6.39
N GLU A 36 -66.79 12.95 -7.35
CA GLU A 36 -65.55 12.49 -7.94
C GLU A 36 -64.46 12.53 -6.86
N ARG A 37 -64.07 11.36 -6.35
CA ARG A 37 -63.03 11.23 -5.32
C ARG A 37 -61.71 11.67 -5.94
N GLN A 38 -61.04 12.67 -5.34
CA GLN A 38 -59.72 13.10 -5.79
C GLN A 38 -58.76 11.91 -5.83
N PRO A 39 -57.98 11.75 -6.91
CA PRO A 39 -57.05 10.63 -7.04
C PRO A 39 -55.98 10.72 -5.95
N VAL A 40 -55.84 9.65 -5.17
CA VAL A 40 -54.80 9.52 -4.16
C VAL A 40 -53.53 8.98 -4.79
N ASN A 41 -52.40 9.62 -4.50
CA ASN A 41 -51.09 9.13 -4.93
C ASN A 41 -50.68 7.96 -4.01
N SER A 42 -50.86 6.73 -4.46
CA SER A 42 -50.37 5.52 -3.78
C SER A 42 -49.08 5.02 -4.44
N ALA A 43 -48.11 4.60 -3.64
CA ALA A 43 -46.91 3.88 -4.10
C ALA A 43 -46.94 2.44 -3.59
N SER A 44 -46.43 1.49 -4.38
CA SER A 44 -46.30 0.09 -3.96
C SER A 44 -45.30 -0.04 -2.81
N VAL A 45 -45.66 -0.77 -1.77
CA VAL A 45 -44.78 -1.02 -0.62
C VAL A 45 -43.89 -2.20 -0.93
N GLU A 46 -42.59 -1.99 -0.96
CA GLU A 46 -41.60 -3.04 -1.17
C GLU A 46 -40.71 -3.23 0.06
N ARG A 47 -40.50 -4.48 0.47
CA ARG A 47 -39.57 -4.83 1.54
C ARG A 47 -38.15 -4.96 0.96
N ARG A 48 -37.26 -4.06 1.33
CA ARG A 48 -35.87 -4.01 0.86
C ARG A 48 -34.93 -3.55 1.97
N THR A 49 -33.65 -3.85 1.81
CA THR A 49 -32.60 -3.43 2.75
C THR A 49 -32.40 -1.92 2.65
N LEU A 50 -32.42 -1.23 3.80
CA LEU A 50 -32.14 0.19 3.86
C LEU A 50 -30.64 0.41 3.64
N SER A 51 -30.28 1.28 2.71
CA SER A 51 -28.90 1.73 2.51
C SER A 51 -28.83 3.21 2.88
N ALA A 52 -27.88 3.56 3.75
CA ALA A 52 -27.58 4.93 4.11
C ALA A 52 -26.15 5.24 3.66
N MET A 53 -25.97 6.40 3.02
CA MET A 53 -24.66 6.92 2.69
C MET A 53 -24.27 7.94 3.77
N VAL A 54 -23.16 7.70 4.45
CA VAL A 54 -22.57 8.64 5.41
C VAL A 54 -21.25 9.10 4.82
N SER A 55 -21.10 10.42 4.67
CA SER A 55 -19.85 11.04 4.21
C SER A 55 -19.15 11.66 5.41
N GLU A 56 -17.92 11.23 5.67
CA GLU A 56 -17.07 11.78 6.72
C GLU A 56 -15.78 12.35 6.13
N ALA A 57 -15.30 13.45 6.72
CA ALA A 57 -14.02 14.03 6.38
C ALA A 57 -12.91 13.32 7.18
N GLY A 58 -11.95 12.73 6.48
CA GLY A 58 -10.75 12.12 7.08
C GLY A 58 -9.49 12.92 6.78
N ILE A 59 -8.46 12.75 7.62
CA ILE A 59 -7.11 13.28 7.38
C ILE A 59 -6.26 12.16 6.80
N LEU A 60 -5.60 12.41 5.67
CA LEU A 60 -4.58 11.49 5.15
C LEU A 60 -3.26 11.75 5.88
N THR A 61 -2.87 10.85 6.78
CA THR A 61 -1.59 10.91 7.48
C THR A 61 -0.57 9.97 6.87
N TYR A 62 0.70 10.13 7.24
CA TYR A 62 1.72 9.14 6.92
C TYR A 62 1.50 7.84 7.69
N ARG A 63 2.15 6.76 7.25
CA ARG A 63 2.19 5.50 8.00
C ARG A 63 2.77 5.78 9.39
N ALA A 64 1.97 5.53 10.41
CA ALA A 64 2.32 5.66 11.82
C ALA A 64 1.89 4.38 12.54
N ARG A 65 2.24 4.26 13.82
CA ARG A 65 1.70 3.20 14.67
C ARG A 65 0.16 3.32 14.79
N PRO A 66 -0.56 2.27 15.20
CA PRO A 66 -2.02 2.31 15.34
C PRO A 66 -2.57 3.44 16.24
N ASP A 67 -1.73 3.96 17.15
CA ASP A 67 -2.01 5.08 18.04
C ASP A 67 -1.68 6.46 17.44
N GLY A 68 -1.24 6.51 16.17
CA GLY A 68 -0.85 7.74 15.48
C GLY A 68 0.57 8.23 15.79
N SER A 69 1.31 7.56 16.67
CA SER A 69 2.68 7.95 17.03
C SER A 69 3.70 7.57 15.93
N PRO A 70 4.77 8.38 15.75
CA PRO A 70 5.82 8.06 14.78
C PRO A 70 6.63 6.84 15.21
N TYR A 71 7.28 6.18 14.24
CA TYR A 71 8.26 5.14 14.53
C TYR A 71 9.55 5.78 15.06
N SER A 72 10.09 5.22 16.15
CA SER A 72 11.38 5.63 16.70
C SER A 72 12.50 4.83 16.06
N VAL A 73 13.51 5.53 15.53
CA VAL A 73 14.75 4.93 15.06
C VAL A 73 15.74 4.94 16.21
N ILE A 74 16.23 3.77 16.61
CA ILE A 74 17.23 3.61 17.68
C ILE A 74 18.53 3.13 17.05
N ASN A 75 19.62 3.82 17.37
CA ASN A 75 20.96 3.45 16.94
C ASN A 75 21.92 3.54 18.13
N GLN A 76 22.92 2.66 18.15
CA GLN A 76 23.85 2.49 19.27
C GLN A 76 25.19 3.22 19.07
N ALA A 77 25.27 4.17 18.15
CA ALA A 77 26.43 5.04 17.98
C ALA A 77 26.65 5.88 19.24
N GLN A 78 27.91 6.03 19.64
CA GLN A 78 28.31 6.82 20.79
C GLN A 78 29.13 8.03 20.33
N GLY A 79 28.87 9.19 20.91
CA GLY A 79 29.62 10.42 20.64
C GLY A 79 28.71 11.64 20.47
N THR A 80 29.26 12.67 19.83
CA THR A 80 28.58 13.94 19.59
C THR A 80 27.91 13.93 18.22
N TYR A 81 26.62 14.26 18.16
CA TYR A 81 25.94 14.50 16.89
C TYR A 81 26.55 15.73 16.19
N THR A 82 27.14 15.54 15.02
CA THR A 82 27.74 16.65 14.24
C THR A 82 26.88 17.08 13.06
N GLU A 83 25.94 16.24 12.63
CA GLU A 83 24.94 16.57 11.62
C GLU A 83 23.65 15.82 11.94
N LEU A 84 22.51 16.51 11.94
CA LEU A 84 21.19 15.93 12.13
C LEU A 84 20.32 16.23 10.91
N PRO A 85 19.40 15.32 10.52
CA PRO A 85 18.53 15.54 9.38
C PRO A 85 17.48 16.58 9.70
N ALA A 86 17.02 17.30 8.68
CA ALA A 86 15.97 18.29 8.85
C ALA A 86 14.59 17.62 9.03
N PRO A 87 13.71 18.13 9.90
CA PRO A 87 12.31 17.74 9.91
C PRO A 87 11.67 17.88 8.51
N GLY A 88 10.87 16.89 8.13
CA GLY A 88 10.27 16.77 6.80
C GLY A 88 11.17 16.09 5.76
N GLN A 89 12.47 15.94 5.99
CA GLN A 89 13.40 15.31 5.06
C GLN A 89 13.06 13.83 4.84
N MET A 90 13.04 13.41 3.57
CA MET A 90 12.92 12.01 3.19
C MET A 90 14.31 11.44 2.93
N ILE A 91 14.64 10.36 3.61
CA ILE A 91 15.95 9.71 3.53
C ILE A 91 15.71 8.29 3.03
N SER A 92 16.30 8.03 1.86
CA SER A 92 16.22 6.73 1.18
C SER A 92 17.43 5.86 1.51
N GLN A 93 17.32 4.59 1.18
CA GLN A 93 18.39 3.61 1.31
C GLN A 93 19.71 4.11 0.67
N GLY A 94 20.83 3.81 1.34
CA GLY A 94 22.18 4.19 0.93
C GLY A 94 22.54 5.65 1.20
N ARG A 95 21.64 6.44 1.81
CA ARG A 95 21.91 7.84 2.18
C ARG A 95 22.29 7.97 3.65
N VAL A 96 23.06 9.01 3.94
CA VAL A 96 23.40 9.39 5.32
C VAL A 96 22.13 9.84 6.04
N LEU A 97 21.86 9.22 7.18
CA LEU A 97 20.76 9.54 8.06
C LEU A 97 21.11 10.70 8.99
N TYR A 98 22.31 10.64 9.60
CA TYR A 98 22.90 11.68 10.46
C TYR A 98 24.41 11.39 10.63
N ARG A 99 25.14 12.25 11.35
CA ARG A 99 26.56 12.04 11.69
C ARG A 99 26.82 12.07 13.18
N VAL A 100 27.78 11.24 13.60
CA VAL A 100 28.35 11.22 14.96
C VAL A 100 29.86 11.35 14.84
N ASN A 101 30.46 12.34 15.50
CA ASN A 101 31.89 12.65 15.39
C ASN A 101 32.35 12.72 13.91
N ASP A 102 31.55 13.35 13.05
CA ASP A 102 31.71 13.43 11.58
C ASP A 102 31.66 12.11 10.81
N SER A 103 31.49 10.97 11.48
CA SER A 103 31.25 9.68 10.86
C SER A 103 29.79 9.54 10.42
N PRO A 104 29.50 9.18 9.16
CA PRO A 104 28.13 9.04 8.68
C PRO A 104 27.49 7.76 9.19
N VAL A 105 26.24 7.88 9.65
CA VAL A 105 25.35 6.75 9.89
C VAL A 105 24.45 6.60 8.67
N VAL A 106 24.52 5.45 8.00
CA VAL A 106 23.82 5.22 6.73
C VAL A 106 22.49 4.50 6.96
N LEU A 107 21.45 4.89 6.22
CA LEU A 107 20.20 4.15 6.19
C LEU A 107 20.30 2.99 5.20
N LEU A 108 20.15 1.77 5.68
CA LEU A 108 20.07 0.54 4.91
C LEU A 108 18.66 -0.06 5.03
N ARG A 109 18.30 -0.94 4.11
CA ARG A 109 17.04 -1.65 4.10
C ARG A 109 17.19 -2.99 4.82
N GLY A 110 16.37 -3.20 5.84
CA GLY A 110 16.35 -4.45 6.57
C GLY A 110 15.28 -4.44 7.65
N SER A 111 14.90 -5.64 8.07
CA SER A 111 14.01 -5.88 9.20
C SER A 111 14.77 -6.18 10.49
N THR A 112 16.05 -6.53 10.37
CA THR A 112 16.91 -6.81 11.54
C THR A 112 17.64 -5.55 11.96
N PRO A 113 17.44 -5.05 13.20
CA PRO A 113 18.21 -3.93 13.71
C PRO A 113 19.71 -4.24 13.71
N ALA A 114 20.57 -3.24 13.52
CA ALA A 114 22.00 -3.42 13.72
C ALA A 114 22.30 -3.69 15.22
N TYR A 115 22.79 -4.88 15.55
CA TYR A 115 23.09 -5.30 16.94
C TYR A 115 24.55 -5.72 17.15
N ARG A 116 25.36 -5.74 16.09
CA ARG A 116 26.79 -6.11 16.12
C ARG A 116 27.54 -5.48 14.96
N THR A 117 28.86 -5.52 15.04
CA THR A 117 29.74 -5.22 13.90
C THR A 117 29.66 -6.34 12.85
N LEU A 118 29.58 -5.95 11.57
CA LEU A 118 29.64 -6.84 10.42
C LEU A 118 30.98 -6.68 9.71
N SER A 119 31.77 -7.74 9.68
CA SER A 119 33.12 -7.78 9.08
C SER A 119 33.35 -9.10 8.35
N ALA A 120 34.46 -9.21 7.64
CA ALA A 120 34.88 -10.45 6.99
C ALA A 120 34.81 -11.66 7.94
N GLY A 121 34.24 -12.76 7.44
CA GLY A 121 34.00 -13.99 8.21
C GLY A 121 32.66 -14.01 8.98
N ALA A 122 31.99 -12.88 9.14
CA ALA A 122 30.64 -12.86 9.71
C ALA A 122 29.67 -13.65 8.84
N SER A 123 28.69 -14.29 9.49
CA SER A 123 27.54 -14.88 8.80
C SER A 123 26.26 -14.61 9.57
N GLY A 124 25.11 -14.62 8.88
CA GLY A 124 23.80 -14.38 9.49
C GLY A 124 22.80 -13.71 8.55
N HIS A 125 21.58 -13.53 9.07
CA HIS A 125 20.49 -12.89 8.33
C HIS A 125 20.75 -11.40 8.10
N ASP A 126 21.34 -10.71 9.07
CA ASP A 126 21.83 -9.33 8.95
C ASP A 126 22.88 -9.15 7.84
N VAL A 127 23.76 -10.15 7.66
CA VAL A 127 24.72 -10.17 6.55
C VAL A 127 24.01 -10.36 5.21
N ALA A 128 22.95 -11.16 5.16
CA ALA A 128 22.14 -11.31 3.94
C ALA A 128 21.41 -10.00 3.59
N GLU A 129 20.82 -9.32 4.57
CA GLU A 129 20.21 -8.00 4.38
C GLU A 129 21.25 -6.98 3.86
N LEU A 130 22.45 -6.94 4.45
CA LEU A 130 23.55 -6.10 3.96
C LEU A 130 23.96 -6.45 2.53
N ASN A 131 24.13 -7.73 2.20
CA ASN A 131 24.52 -8.17 0.87
C ASN A 131 23.46 -7.81 -0.18
N ALA A 132 22.18 -7.99 0.13
CA ALA A 132 21.07 -7.57 -0.72
C ALA A 132 21.11 -6.08 -1.01
N ASP A 133 21.37 -5.29 0.03
CA ASP A 133 21.50 -3.85 -0.04
C ASP A 133 22.66 -3.38 -0.91
N LEU A 134 23.83 -3.97 -0.73
CA LEU A 134 25.03 -3.64 -1.51
C LEU A 134 24.82 -3.93 -3.00
N VAL A 135 24.09 -5.00 -3.34
CA VAL A 135 23.71 -5.29 -4.72
C VAL A 135 22.65 -4.31 -5.23
N ALA A 136 21.62 -4.02 -4.44
CA ALA A 136 20.55 -3.09 -4.81
C ALA A 136 21.05 -1.66 -5.05
N LEU A 137 22.03 -1.23 -4.26
CA LEU A 137 22.69 0.07 -4.38
C LEU A 137 23.77 0.11 -5.47
N GLY A 138 24.09 -1.03 -6.09
CA GLY A 138 25.04 -1.13 -7.19
C GLY A 138 26.52 -1.16 -6.78
N TYR A 139 26.84 -1.39 -5.50
CA TYR A 139 28.21 -1.54 -5.02
C TYR A 139 28.81 -2.93 -5.35
N ALA A 140 27.95 -3.91 -5.62
CA ALA A 140 28.29 -5.18 -6.23
C ALA A 140 27.25 -5.56 -7.30
N THR A 141 27.67 -6.31 -8.32
CA THR A 141 26.72 -6.91 -9.26
C THR A 141 26.23 -8.27 -8.74
N TRP A 142 25.08 -8.74 -9.24
CA TRP A 142 24.56 -10.09 -8.94
C TRP A 142 25.54 -11.22 -9.26
N ALA A 143 26.44 -11.01 -10.23
CA ALA A 143 27.47 -11.97 -10.60
C ALA A 143 28.64 -11.99 -9.60
N GLN A 144 28.89 -10.87 -8.92
CA GLN A 144 29.96 -10.73 -7.93
C GLN A 144 29.50 -11.19 -6.54
N LEU A 145 28.28 -10.82 -6.15
CA LEU A 145 27.73 -11.05 -4.83
C LEU A 145 26.30 -11.55 -4.96
N ASN A 146 26.04 -12.75 -4.40
CA ASN A 146 24.67 -13.24 -4.29
C ASN A 146 23.95 -12.44 -3.17
N PRO A 147 22.87 -11.70 -3.48
CA PRO A 147 22.16 -10.90 -2.49
C PRO A 147 21.45 -11.72 -1.41
N THR A 148 21.24 -13.02 -1.61
CA THR A 148 20.69 -13.91 -0.56
C THR A 148 21.78 -14.59 0.26
N SER A 149 23.06 -14.30 0.01
CA SER A 149 24.18 -14.88 0.74
C SER A 149 24.20 -14.38 2.18
N ALA A 150 24.18 -15.29 3.13
CA ALA A 150 24.33 -14.98 4.54
C ALA A 150 25.81 -14.91 4.99
N SER A 151 26.77 -14.81 4.08
CA SER A 151 28.21 -14.81 4.39
C SER A 151 28.89 -13.51 3.97
N PHE A 152 29.72 -12.97 4.86
CA PHE A 152 30.50 -11.76 4.65
C PHE A 152 31.89 -12.15 4.14
N GLY A 153 32.02 -12.22 2.82
CA GLY A 153 33.27 -12.56 2.13
C GLY A 153 34.01 -11.34 1.62
N SER A 154 35.09 -11.58 0.85
CA SER A 154 35.90 -10.52 0.23
C SER A 154 35.09 -9.59 -0.67
N THR A 155 34.15 -10.13 -1.46
CA THR A 155 33.28 -9.30 -2.29
C THR A 155 32.42 -8.35 -1.45
N THR A 156 31.87 -8.83 -0.33
CA THR A 156 31.11 -8.01 0.61
C THR A 156 31.99 -6.91 1.18
N THR A 157 33.21 -7.22 1.62
CA THR A 157 34.20 -6.24 2.09
C THR A 157 34.40 -5.13 1.07
N THR A 158 34.72 -5.47 -0.19
CA THR A 158 34.93 -4.48 -1.26
C THR A 158 33.68 -3.65 -1.55
N ALA A 159 32.49 -4.27 -1.49
CA ALA A 159 31.24 -3.55 -1.69
C ALA A 159 30.95 -2.58 -0.53
N VAL A 160 31.27 -2.96 0.71
CA VAL A 160 31.20 -2.07 1.88
C VAL A 160 32.18 -0.90 1.74
N GLU A 161 33.40 -1.12 1.28
CA GLU A 161 34.38 -0.05 1.02
C GLU A 161 33.85 0.97 0.00
N LYS A 162 33.20 0.49 -1.07
CA LYS A 162 32.57 1.36 -2.07
C LYS A 162 31.41 2.17 -1.49
N LEU A 163 30.56 1.54 -0.67
CA LEU A 163 29.50 2.24 0.06
C LEU A 163 30.10 3.33 0.95
N GLN A 164 31.12 2.98 1.73
CA GLN A 164 31.83 3.91 2.63
C GLN A 164 32.41 5.09 1.85
N ALA A 165 33.08 4.83 0.73
CA ALA A 165 33.59 5.88 -0.15
C ALA A 165 32.48 6.80 -0.68
N ALA A 166 31.34 6.24 -1.10
CA ALA A 166 30.22 7.02 -1.62
C ALA A 166 29.57 7.95 -0.58
N VAL A 167 29.62 7.59 0.71
CA VAL A 167 29.08 8.42 1.81
C VAL A 167 30.13 9.28 2.51
N GLY A 168 31.39 9.24 2.04
CA GLY A 168 32.50 9.98 2.63
C GLY A 168 32.98 9.42 3.98
N ALA A 169 32.80 8.13 4.22
CA ALA A 169 33.38 7.42 5.37
C ALA A 169 34.76 6.84 5.04
N THR A 170 35.55 6.57 6.07
CA THR A 170 36.79 5.78 5.94
C THR A 170 36.47 4.38 5.43
N GLN A 171 37.16 3.94 4.38
CA GLN A 171 36.95 2.64 3.75
C GLN A 171 37.65 1.55 4.57
N THR A 172 36.96 0.99 5.55
CA THR A 172 37.46 -0.09 6.41
C THR A 172 37.01 -1.47 5.94
N GLY A 173 36.02 -1.54 5.04
CA GLY A 173 35.39 -2.79 4.60
C GLY A 173 34.63 -3.51 5.70
N THR A 174 34.44 -2.85 6.84
CA THR A 174 33.71 -3.32 8.02
C THR A 174 32.60 -2.33 8.30
N LEU A 175 31.43 -2.82 8.70
CA LEU A 175 30.32 -1.99 9.16
C LEU A 175 30.21 -2.13 10.68
N THR A 176 30.77 -1.17 11.42
CA THR A 176 30.72 -1.22 12.88
C THR A 176 29.33 -0.93 13.40
N LEU A 177 29.03 -1.45 14.59
CA LEU A 177 27.80 -1.12 15.29
C LEU A 177 27.68 0.40 15.44
N GLY A 178 26.53 0.95 15.02
CA GLY A 178 26.28 2.39 15.00
C GLY A 178 26.49 3.07 13.64
N GLN A 179 27.23 2.47 12.70
CA GLN A 179 27.46 3.07 11.36
C GLN A 179 26.31 2.89 10.37
N ALA A 180 25.34 2.04 10.69
CA ALA A 180 24.14 1.88 9.90
C ALA A 180 22.90 1.70 10.77
N VAL A 181 21.76 2.07 10.19
CA VAL A 181 20.42 1.76 10.67
C VAL A 181 19.71 0.99 9.58
N PHE A 182 19.10 -0.14 9.93
CA PHE A 182 18.29 -0.93 9.01
C PHE A 182 16.82 -0.63 9.24
N GLU A 183 16.14 -0.17 8.20
CA GLU A 183 14.70 0.07 8.21
C GLU A 183 14.02 -0.63 7.03
N PRO A 184 12.80 -1.15 7.16
CA PRO A 184 12.14 -1.85 6.04
C PRO A 184 11.90 -0.95 4.81
N THR A 185 11.80 0.37 5.02
CA THR A 185 11.49 1.35 3.97
C THR A 185 12.28 2.65 4.15
N ALA A 186 12.22 3.54 3.17
CA ALA A 186 12.69 4.92 3.34
C ALA A 186 11.97 5.59 4.53
N VAL A 187 12.69 6.47 5.23
CA VAL A 187 12.18 7.17 6.42
C VAL A 187 11.94 8.63 6.11
N ARG A 188 10.85 9.18 6.66
CA ARG A 188 10.62 10.62 6.71
C ARG A 188 10.84 11.09 8.13
N VAL A 189 11.73 12.05 8.31
CA VAL A 189 12.00 12.64 9.62
C VAL A 189 10.82 13.53 9.99
N THR A 190 10.14 13.24 11.10
CA THR A 190 9.04 14.06 11.60
C THR A 190 9.54 15.01 12.69
N THR A 191 10.30 14.48 13.63
CA THR A 191 10.91 15.20 14.74
C THR A 191 12.29 14.61 15.03
N VAL A 192 13.23 15.45 15.45
CA VAL A 192 14.56 15.02 15.93
C VAL A 192 14.69 15.44 17.39
N ILE A 193 14.78 14.45 18.28
CA ILE A 193 14.99 14.67 19.71
C ILE A 193 16.26 13.91 20.10
N PRO A 194 17.44 14.55 20.08
CA PRO A 194 18.66 13.90 20.54
C PRO A 194 18.54 13.64 22.04
N GLN A 195 18.80 12.40 22.45
CA GLN A 195 18.88 12.06 23.87
C GLN A 195 20.30 12.35 24.37
N PRO A 196 20.47 13.11 25.47
CA PRO A 196 21.74 13.19 26.17
C PRO A 196 22.15 11.80 26.68
N GLY A 197 23.42 11.46 26.49
CA GLY A 197 24.06 10.30 27.13
C GLY A 197 24.59 10.61 28.52
#